data_AF-A0AAW0CD56-F1
#
_entry.id   AF-A0AAW0CD56-F1
#
_cell.length_a   1.000
_cell.length_b   1.000
_cell.length_c   1.000
_cell.angle_alpha   90.00
_cell.angle_beta   90.00
_cell.angle_gamma   90.00
#
_symmetry.space_group_name_H-M   'P 1'
#
loop_
_entity.id
_entity.type
_entity.pdbx_description
1 polymer ?
#
loop_
_entity_poly.entity_id
_entity_poly.type
_entity_poly.pdbx_seq_one_letter_code
_entity_poly.pdbx_strand_id
1 'polypeptide(L)'
;MTTSRQLVVQQCIEDYEKWCKRVSEDYDKNFKFPKQHYLIHALDDVRLKGVLRNGTTRTGEGIHQEVKQHYGQTNKRNTEAQNKQISIRDEDQEVVARTRLLIDDFFRRASQTAELSDASSDTDATIQEADVAQFKQGSARRVPKSRISPANVENQWIFGLINRACGWLCLG
;
A
#
# COMPACT_ATOMS: atom_id res chain seq x y z
N MET A 1 -15.17 -24.84 3.08
CA MET A 1 -16.50 -24.21 3.31
C MET A 1 -17.45 -25.31 3.77
N THR A 2 -18.16 -25.14 4.89
CA THR A 2 -19.10 -26.16 5.39
C THR A 2 -20.42 -26.11 4.62
N THR A 3 -21.11 -27.24 4.49
CA THR A 3 -22.40 -27.38 3.78
C THR A 3 -23.47 -26.43 4.32
N SER A 4 -23.53 -26.24 5.64
CA SER A 4 -24.45 -25.28 6.27
C SER A 4 -24.22 -23.85 5.78
N ARG A 5 -22.96 -23.44 5.58
CA ARG A 5 -22.64 -22.09 5.08
C ARG A 5 -23.03 -21.91 3.62
N GLN A 6 -22.98 -22.98 2.81
CA GLN A 6 -23.41 -22.92 1.42
C GLN A 6 -24.92 -22.71 1.30
N LEU A 7 -25.71 -23.37 2.15
CA LEU A 7 -27.17 -23.19 2.19
C LEU A 7 -27.56 -21.76 2.56
N VAL A 8 -26.89 -21.17 3.56
CA VAL A 8 -27.13 -19.77 3.95
C VAL A 8 -26.84 -18.82 2.80
N VAL A 9 -25.71 -19.00 2.10
CA VAL A 9 -25.36 -18.16 0.95
C VAL A 9 -26.40 -18.30 -0.18
N GLN A 10 -26.88 -19.52 -0.44
CA GLN A 10 -27.91 -19.75 -1.44
C GLN A 10 -29.21 -19.01 -1.08
N GLN A 11 -29.67 -19.09 0.17
CA GLN A 11 -30.84 -18.35 0.65
C GLN A 11 -30.67 -16.83 0.50
N CYS A 12 -29.48 -16.30 0.83
CA CYS A 12 -29.19 -14.88 0.65
C CYS A 12 -29.24 -14.44 -0.83
N ILE A 13 -28.80 -15.29 -1.77
CA ILE A 13 -28.87 -15.00 -3.21
C ILE A 13 -30.34 -14.97 -3.67
N GLU A 14 -31.14 -15.94 -3.23
CA GLU A 14 -32.58 -16.01 -3.55
C GLU A 14 -33.36 -14.79 -3.01
N ASP A 15 -33.09 -14.40 -1.76
CA ASP A 15 -33.68 -13.19 -1.17
C ASP A 15 -33.26 -11.92 -1.92
N TYR A 16 -31.99 -11.82 -2.29
CA TYR A 16 -31.47 -10.70 -3.05
C TYR A 16 -32.15 -10.58 -4.44
N GLU A 17 -32.32 -11.69 -5.16
CA GLU A 17 -33.05 -11.69 -6.43
C GLU A 17 -34.49 -11.24 -6.28
N LYS A 18 -35.17 -11.67 -5.21
CA LYS A 18 -36.54 -11.26 -4.89
C LYS A 18 -36.63 -9.74 -4.69
N TRP A 19 -35.70 -9.15 -3.95
CA TRP A 19 -35.64 -7.70 -3.76
C TRP A 19 -35.30 -6.95 -5.05
N CYS A 20 -34.40 -7.48 -5.88
CA CYS A 20 -34.08 -6.88 -7.18
C CYS A 20 -35.30 -6.83 -8.10
N LYS A 21 -36.11 -7.90 -8.13
CA LYS A 21 -37.37 -7.93 -8.91
C LYS A 21 -38.35 -6.87 -8.43
N ARG A 22 -38.57 -6.79 -7.11
CA ARG A 22 -39.45 -5.78 -6.51
C ARG A 22 -38.99 -4.35 -6.82
N VAL A 23 -37.70 -4.06 -6.69
CA VAL A 23 -37.15 -2.73 -7.02
C VAL A 23 -37.24 -2.42 -8.51
N SER A 24 -37.13 -3.45 -9.37
CA SER A 24 -37.34 -3.31 -10.80
C SER A 24 -38.79 -2.93 -11.12
N GLU A 25 -39.76 -3.47 -10.39
CA GLU A 25 -41.19 -3.16 -10.54
C GLU A 25 -41.54 -1.77 -9.98
N ASP A 26 -41.06 -1.45 -8.78
CA ASP A 26 -41.39 -0.20 -8.07
C ASP A 26 -40.74 1.05 -8.70
N TYR A 27 -39.54 0.90 -9.29
CA TYR A 27 -38.71 2.02 -9.75
C TYR A 27 -38.22 1.93 -11.20
N ASP A 28 -38.71 0.95 -11.98
CA ASP A 28 -38.28 0.70 -13.37
C ASP A 28 -36.75 0.57 -13.52
N LYS A 29 -36.11 -0.07 -12.53
CA LYS A 29 -34.65 -0.25 -12.51
C LYS A 29 -34.23 -1.55 -13.17
N ASN A 30 -33.36 -1.47 -14.16
CA ASN A 30 -32.81 -2.64 -14.84
C ASN A 30 -31.54 -3.18 -14.14
N PHE A 31 -31.63 -4.42 -13.62
CA PHE A 31 -30.51 -5.12 -12.99
C PHE A 31 -29.68 -6.00 -13.95
N LYS A 32 -29.84 -5.87 -15.27
CA LYS A 32 -29.07 -6.60 -16.28
C LYS A 32 -27.67 -6.00 -16.48
N PHE A 33 -26.81 -6.13 -15.49
CA PHE A 33 -25.40 -5.75 -15.60
C PHE A 33 -24.46 -6.91 -15.27
N PRO A 34 -23.27 -7.00 -15.89
CA PRO A 34 -22.37 -8.16 -15.74
C PRO A 34 -22.01 -8.49 -14.28
N LYS A 35 -21.84 -7.46 -13.43
CA LYS A 35 -21.53 -7.65 -12.01
C LYS A 35 -22.66 -8.32 -11.23
N GLN A 36 -23.93 -8.07 -11.62
CA GLN A 36 -25.08 -8.74 -11.02
C GLN A 36 -25.12 -10.21 -11.43
N HIS A 37 -24.91 -10.48 -12.72
CA HIS A 37 -24.95 -11.84 -13.25
C HIS A 37 -23.89 -12.75 -12.60
N TYR A 38 -22.75 -12.17 -12.22
CA TYR A 38 -21.69 -12.88 -11.51
C TYR A 38 -22.14 -13.46 -10.16
N LEU A 39 -23.08 -12.81 -9.46
CA LEU A 39 -23.57 -13.28 -8.15
C LEU A 39 -24.31 -14.61 -8.24
N ILE A 40 -25.01 -14.86 -9.35
CA ILE A 40 -25.73 -16.12 -9.59
C ILE A 40 -24.75 -17.30 -9.64
N HIS A 41 -23.59 -17.08 -10.25
CA HIS A 41 -22.55 -18.11 -10.40
C HIS A 41 -21.56 -18.14 -9.23
N ALA A 42 -21.65 -17.20 -8.28
CA ALA A 42 -20.63 -17.05 -7.24
C ALA A 42 -20.48 -18.30 -6.37
N LEU A 43 -21.59 -18.98 -6.04
CA LEU A 43 -21.55 -20.21 -5.25
C LEU A 43 -20.93 -21.38 -6.03
N ASP A 44 -21.26 -21.49 -7.31
CA ASP A 44 -20.71 -22.52 -8.20
C ASP A 44 -19.23 -22.27 -8.50
N ASP A 45 -18.83 -21.02 -8.65
CA ASP A 45 -17.43 -20.62 -8.76
C ASP A 45 -16.65 -21.02 -7.51
N VAL A 46 -17.19 -20.80 -6.31
CA VAL A 46 -16.55 -21.23 -5.06
C VAL A 46 -16.49 -22.76 -4.95
N ARG A 47 -17.50 -23.49 -5.46
CA ARG A 47 -17.52 -24.96 -5.45
C ARG A 47 -16.51 -25.57 -6.43
N LEU A 48 -16.44 -25.05 -7.65
CA LEU A 48 -15.63 -25.58 -8.74
C LEU A 48 -14.17 -25.11 -8.65
N LYS A 49 -13.96 -23.82 -8.36
CA LYS A 49 -12.63 -23.18 -8.38
C LYS A 49 -12.03 -23.06 -6.98
N GLY A 50 -12.84 -23.21 -5.93
CA GLY A 50 -12.44 -22.94 -4.55
C GLY A 50 -12.36 -21.45 -4.24
N VAL A 51 -12.04 -21.12 -2.99
CA VAL A 51 -11.69 -19.74 -2.62
C VAL A 51 -10.25 -19.50 -3.07
N LEU A 52 -10.07 -18.98 -4.28
CA LEU A 52 -8.76 -18.61 -4.79
C LEU A 52 -8.24 -17.43 -3.96
N ARG A 53 -7.39 -17.71 -2.97
CA ARG A 53 -6.65 -16.70 -2.18
C ARG A 53 -5.91 -15.70 -3.09
N ASN A 54 -5.59 -16.13 -4.32
CA ASN A 54 -4.87 -15.36 -5.33
C ASN A 54 -5.76 -14.94 -6.52
N GLY A 55 -7.07 -15.17 -6.47
CA GLY A 55 -8.03 -14.80 -7.52
C GLY A 55 -8.43 -13.33 -7.51
N THR A 56 -7.60 -12.48 -6.91
CA THR A 56 -7.84 -11.04 -6.82
C THR A 56 -7.11 -10.33 -7.95
N THR A 57 -7.76 -9.34 -8.56
CA THR A 57 -7.13 -8.43 -9.53
C THR A 57 -6.10 -7.52 -8.87
N ARG A 58 -6.13 -7.41 -7.52
CA ARG A 58 -5.25 -6.52 -6.74
C ARG A 58 -3.76 -6.75 -7.03
N THR A 59 -3.35 -7.99 -7.24
CA THR A 59 -1.94 -8.31 -7.56
C THR A 59 -1.49 -7.66 -8.87
N GLY A 60 -2.37 -7.58 -9.87
CA GLY A 60 -2.08 -6.90 -11.14
C GLY A 60 -2.31 -5.39 -11.11
N GLU A 61 -3.16 -4.89 -10.20
CA GLU A 61 -3.46 -3.47 -10.07
C GLU A 61 -2.31 -2.64 -9.49
N GLY A 62 -1.42 -3.24 -8.70
CA GLY A 62 -0.24 -2.57 -8.15
C GLY A 62 0.65 -1.96 -9.24
N ILE A 63 0.93 -2.74 -10.28
CA ILE A 63 1.75 -2.34 -11.42
C ILE A 63 1.16 -1.12 -12.14
N HIS A 64 -0.18 -1.03 -12.24
CA HIS A 64 -0.83 0.12 -12.87
C HIS A 64 -0.61 1.43 -12.08
N GLN A 65 -0.44 1.36 -10.76
CA GLN A 65 -0.16 2.54 -9.95
C GLN A 65 1.25 3.10 -10.25
N GLU A 66 2.24 2.21 -10.30
CA GLU A 66 3.65 2.54 -10.61
C GLU A 66 3.77 3.10 -12.04
N VAL A 67 3.17 2.41 -13.01
CA VAL A 67 3.11 2.87 -14.41
C VAL A 67 2.47 4.26 -14.51
N LYS A 68 1.39 4.53 -13.76
CA LYS A 68 0.74 5.84 -13.75
C LYS A 68 1.63 6.94 -13.18
N GLN A 69 2.40 6.65 -12.12
CA GLN A 69 3.33 7.62 -11.53
C GLN A 69 4.44 7.99 -12.52
N HIS A 70 5.03 7.00 -13.18
CA HIS A 70 6.08 7.24 -14.17
C HIS A 70 5.55 7.88 -15.47
N TYR A 71 4.32 7.54 -15.88
CA TYR A 71 3.67 8.17 -17.03
C TYR A 71 3.48 9.68 -16.86
N GLY A 72 3.27 10.17 -15.63
CA GLY A 72 3.21 11.60 -15.34
C GLY A 72 4.54 12.35 -15.59
N GLN A 73 5.66 11.62 -15.64
CA GLN A 73 7.00 12.14 -15.82
C GLN A 73 7.51 12.00 -17.26
N THR A 74 6.65 11.58 -18.20
CA THR A 74 7.00 11.48 -19.63
C THR A 74 6.46 12.66 -20.42
N ASN A 75 7.04 12.89 -21.60
CA ASN A 75 6.59 13.94 -22.52
C ASN A 75 5.32 13.55 -23.32
N LYS A 76 4.69 12.41 -22.99
CA LYS A 76 3.46 11.85 -23.61
C LYS A 76 3.43 11.75 -25.15
N ARG A 77 4.56 11.97 -25.83
CA ARG A 77 4.80 11.79 -27.27
C ARG A 77 5.66 10.55 -27.54
N ASN A 78 5.27 9.70 -28.49
CA ASN A 78 5.87 8.38 -28.77
C ASN A 78 5.71 7.38 -27.61
N THR A 79 4.55 6.74 -27.56
CA THR A 79 4.14 5.82 -26.49
C THR A 79 5.08 4.63 -26.31
N GLU A 80 5.58 4.02 -27.39
CA GLU A 80 6.44 2.81 -27.27
C GLU A 80 7.80 3.09 -26.65
N ALA A 81 8.48 4.16 -27.09
CA ALA A 81 9.75 4.57 -26.51
C ALA A 81 9.59 4.96 -25.03
N GLN A 82 8.43 5.52 -24.66
CA GLN A 82 8.12 5.88 -23.28
C GLN A 82 7.76 4.68 -22.40
N ASN A 83 7.09 3.66 -22.94
CA ASN A 83 6.81 2.42 -22.20
C ASN A 83 8.12 1.77 -21.74
N LYS A 84 9.13 1.75 -22.62
CA LYS A 84 10.47 1.28 -22.25
C LYS A 84 11.12 2.16 -21.18
N GLN A 85 10.99 3.48 -21.27
CA GLN A 85 11.52 4.41 -20.26
C GLN A 85 10.82 4.27 -18.90
N ILE A 86 9.50 4.00 -18.90
CA ILE A 86 8.73 3.76 -17.68
C ILE A 86 9.24 2.49 -16.98
N SER A 87 9.45 1.40 -17.72
CA SER A 87 10.00 0.15 -17.18
C SER A 87 11.41 0.35 -16.59
N ILE A 88 12.31 1.03 -17.30
CA ILE A 88 13.67 1.29 -16.80
C ILE A 88 13.63 2.14 -15.52
N ARG A 89 12.75 3.15 -15.46
CA ARG A 89 12.61 4.00 -14.27
C ARG A 89 12.07 3.24 -13.07
N ASP A 90 11.14 2.33 -13.29
CA ASP A 90 10.59 1.46 -12.25
C ASP A 90 11.70 0.56 -11.65
N GLU A 91 12.48 -0.09 -12.52
CA GLU A 91 13.65 -0.88 -12.12
C GLU A 91 14.66 -0.07 -11.29
N ASP A 92 15.00 1.15 -11.75
CA ASP A 92 15.92 2.05 -11.03
C ASP A 92 15.37 2.43 -9.65
N GLN A 93 14.06 2.69 -9.55
CA GLN A 93 13.44 3.01 -8.26
C GLN A 93 13.41 1.82 -7.31
N GLU A 94 13.21 0.60 -7.82
CA GLU A 94 13.29 -0.60 -7.00
C GLU A 94 14.70 -0.80 -6.43
N VAL A 95 15.75 -0.59 -7.24
CA VAL A 95 17.15 -0.66 -6.79
C VAL A 95 17.39 0.34 -5.67
N VAL A 96 16.98 1.60 -5.85
CA VAL A 96 17.14 2.65 -4.83
C VAL A 96 16.38 2.29 -3.55
N ALA A 97 15.15 1.78 -3.67
CA ALA A 97 14.34 1.38 -2.52
C ALA A 97 14.98 0.22 -1.74
N ARG A 98 15.50 -0.80 -2.43
CA ARG A 98 16.23 -1.91 -1.82
C ARG A 98 17.49 -1.45 -1.10
N THR A 99 18.29 -0.60 -1.74
CA THR A 99 19.50 -0.05 -1.12
C THR A 99 19.16 0.71 0.17
N ARG A 100 18.13 1.56 0.15
CA ARG A 100 17.68 2.29 1.34
C ARG A 100 17.22 1.35 2.45
N LEU A 101 16.42 0.34 2.12
CA LEU A 101 15.93 -0.63 3.08
C LEU A 101 17.08 -1.40 3.75
N LEU A 102 18.11 -1.78 2.99
CA LEU A 102 19.30 -2.45 3.52
C LEU A 102 20.10 -1.52 4.47
N ILE A 103 20.26 -0.26 4.09
CA ILE A 103 20.92 0.75 4.93
C ILE A 103 20.13 0.97 6.24
N ASP A 104 18.81 1.13 6.14
CA ASP A 104 17.94 1.32 7.30
C ASP A 104 17.94 0.10 8.22
N ASP A 105 17.97 -1.11 7.67
CA ASP A 105 18.07 -2.35 8.45
C ASP A 105 19.43 -2.46 9.16
N PHE A 106 20.52 -2.07 8.50
CA PHE A 106 21.84 -2.00 9.11
C PHE A 106 21.85 -1.04 10.31
N PHE A 107 21.35 0.19 10.14
CA PHE A 107 21.29 1.17 11.23
C PHE A 107 20.39 0.72 12.38
N ARG A 108 19.25 0.08 12.08
CA ARG A 108 18.34 -0.48 13.09
C ARG A 108 18.99 -1.57 13.93
N ARG A 109 19.75 -2.46 13.31
CA ARG A 109 20.49 -3.52 14.03
C ARG A 109 21.61 -2.92 14.87
N ALA A 110 22.34 -1.95 14.33
CA ALA A 110 23.41 -1.26 15.06
C ALA A 110 22.89 -0.54 16.31
N SER A 111 21.75 0.14 16.22
CA SER A 111 21.11 0.76 17.39
C SER A 111 20.67 -0.28 18.43
N GLN A 112 20.08 -1.39 18.00
CA GLN A 112 19.68 -2.46 18.92
C GLN A 112 20.86 -3.12 19.63
N THR A 113 21.99 -3.33 18.94
CA THR A 113 23.20 -3.87 19.56
C THR A 113 23.83 -2.90 20.57
N ALA A 114 23.78 -1.60 20.30
CA ALA A 114 24.27 -0.57 21.22
C ALA A 114 23.39 -0.50 22.49
N GLU A 115 22.07 -0.59 22.33
CA GLU A 115 21.12 -0.63 23.45
C GLU A 115 21.29 -1.88 24.32
N LEU A 116 21.63 -3.04 23.71
CA LEU A 116 21.92 -4.28 24.45
C LEU A 116 23.26 -4.25 25.18
N SER A 117 24.29 -3.57 24.64
CA SER A 117 25.59 -3.43 25.32
C SER A 117 25.56 -2.46 26.50
N ASP A 118 24.73 -1.41 26.42
CA ASP A 118 24.58 -0.45 27.52
C ASP A 118 23.74 -1.00 28.69
N ALA A 119 23.00 -2.10 28.47
CA ALA A 119 22.29 -2.83 29.53
C ALA A 119 23.16 -3.88 30.27
N SER A 120 24.41 -4.10 29.84
CA SER A 120 25.24 -5.21 30.36
C SER A 120 26.60 -4.81 30.94
N SER A 121 26.87 -3.53 31.24
CA SER A 121 28.17 -3.12 31.82
C SER A 121 28.00 -2.37 33.16
N ASP A 122 27.86 -3.16 34.22
CA ASP A 122 28.38 -2.77 35.53
C ASP A 122 29.70 -3.55 35.73
N THR A 123 30.78 -3.05 35.12
CA THR A 123 32.16 -3.22 35.60
C THR A 123 33.08 -2.26 34.86
N ASP A 124 33.55 -1.28 35.63
CA ASP A 124 34.78 -0.50 35.55
C ASP A 124 35.87 -1.03 34.58
N ALA A 125 36.20 -0.23 33.56
CA ALA A 125 37.55 -0.14 33.02
C ALA A 125 37.73 1.17 32.23
N THR A 126 38.62 2.01 32.73
CA THR A 126 39.10 3.27 32.14
C THR A 126 39.72 3.06 30.75
N ILE A 127 39.30 3.85 29.75
CA ILE A 127 39.97 3.98 28.44
C ILE A 127 40.27 5.45 28.18
N GLN A 128 41.54 5.72 27.82
CA GLN A 128 42.11 7.03 27.64
C GLN A 128 41.47 7.82 26.50
N GLU A 129 41.17 9.09 26.79
CA GLU A 129 40.73 10.13 25.86
C GLU A 129 41.83 10.45 24.83
N ALA A 130 41.69 10.02 23.58
CA ALA A 130 42.49 10.60 22.49
C ALA A 130 41.83 10.58 21.09
N ASP A 131 40.96 9.62 20.74
CA ASP A 131 40.57 9.45 19.32
C ASP A 131 39.13 9.87 18.95
N VAL A 132 38.41 10.59 19.83
CA VAL A 132 37.00 10.99 19.58
C VAL A 132 36.87 12.31 18.78
N ALA A 133 37.98 12.92 18.35
CA ALA A 133 37.94 14.21 17.66
C ALA A 133 37.67 14.13 16.14
N GLN A 134 37.72 12.95 15.51
CA GLN A 134 37.68 12.84 14.04
C GLN A 134 36.40 12.25 13.43
N PHE A 135 35.34 12.02 14.21
CA PHE A 135 34.02 11.60 13.69
C PHE A 135 32.90 12.65 13.86
N LYS A 136 33.24 13.88 14.25
CA LYS A 136 32.30 15.01 14.39
C LYS A 136 32.33 16.01 13.24
N GLN A 137 32.58 15.57 12.01
CA GLN A 137 32.43 16.40 10.80
C GLN A 137 31.50 15.74 9.79
N GLY A 138 30.20 15.74 10.09
CA GLY A 138 29.17 15.28 9.16
C GLY A 138 27.74 15.64 9.55
N SER A 139 27.47 15.94 10.81
CA SER A 139 26.13 16.30 11.30
C SER A 139 25.99 17.80 11.56
N ALA A 140 26.04 18.61 10.49
CA ALA A 140 25.51 19.98 10.48
C ALA A 140 25.58 20.58 9.05
N ARG A 141 24.75 20.11 8.12
CA ARG A 141 24.28 20.98 7.03
C ARG A 141 22.79 21.22 7.24
N ARG A 142 22.46 22.38 7.82
CA ARG A 142 21.16 23.01 7.56
C ARG A 142 21.09 23.24 6.06
N VAL A 143 20.20 22.51 5.39
CA VAL A 143 19.83 22.82 4.01
C VAL A 143 19.26 24.25 4.02
N PRO A 144 19.78 25.19 3.22
CA PRO A 144 19.15 26.49 3.07
C PRO A 144 17.73 26.26 2.52
N LYS A 145 16.71 26.89 3.13
CA LYS A 145 15.33 26.90 2.63
C LYS A 145 15.33 27.47 1.20
N SER A 146 15.48 26.62 0.21
CA SER A 146 15.19 26.96 -1.18
C SER A 146 13.68 27.07 -1.30
N ARG A 147 13.23 28.33 -1.39
CA ARG A 147 11.95 28.85 -1.88
C ARG A 147 11.01 27.75 -2.42
N ILE A 148 10.11 27.30 -1.56
CA ILE A 148 8.96 26.46 -1.91
C ILE A 148 8.15 27.24 -2.97
N SER A 149 7.98 26.67 -4.16
CA SER A 149 6.98 27.18 -5.11
C SER A 149 5.59 26.85 -4.56
N PRO A 150 4.59 27.74 -4.71
CA PRO A 150 3.30 27.63 -4.00
C PRO A 150 2.35 26.57 -4.59
N ALA A 151 2.83 25.57 -5.33
CA ALA A 151 1.97 24.68 -6.11
C ALA A 151 1.55 23.37 -5.41
N ASN A 152 1.76 23.21 -4.10
CA ASN A 152 1.45 21.93 -3.42
C ASN A 152 0.74 22.07 -2.06
N VAL A 153 0.03 23.18 -1.83
CA VAL A 153 -0.73 23.41 -0.59
C VAL A 153 -2.10 22.71 -0.60
N GLU A 154 -2.61 22.29 -1.75
CA GLU A 154 -3.95 21.69 -1.86
C GLU A 154 -4.06 20.23 -1.43
N ASN A 155 -2.94 19.50 -1.27
CA ASN A 155 -3.00 18.06 -0.96
C ASN A 155 -2.77 17.70 0.51
N GLN A 156 -2.50 18.67 1.39
CA GLN A 156 -2.27 18.39 2.82
C GLN A 156 -3.55 18.16 3.63
N TRP A 157 -4.70 18.68 3.17
CA TRP A 157 -5.98 18.50 3.86
C TRP A 157 -6.58 17.11 3.69
N ILE A 158 -6.29 16.43 2.58
CA ILE A 158 -6.89 15.13 2.24
C ILE A 158 -6.28 14.01 3.12
N PHE A 159 -4.97 14.05 3.40
CA PHE A 159 -4.33 13.04 4.26
C PHE A 159 -4.67 13.24 5.76
N GLY A 160 -4.95 14.47 6.20
CA GLY A 160 -5.37 14.75 7.57
C GLY A 160 -6.80 14.29 7.90
N LEU A 161 -7.70 14.34 6.91
CA LEU A 161 -9.11 13.97 7.11
C LEU A 161 -9.31 12.44 7.17
N ILE A 162 -8.52 11.68 6.40
CA ILE A 162 -8.62 10.21 6.35
C ILE A 162 -8.10 9.57 7.64
N ASN A 163 -7.03 10.10 8.24
CA ASN A 163 -6.50 9.56 9.50
C ASN A 163 -7.37 9.90 10.73
N ARG A 164 -8.17 10.98 10.69
CA ARG A 164 -9.13 11.28 11.78
C ARG A 164 -10.41 10.43 11.71
N ALA A 165 -10.81 9.96 10.52
CA ALA A 165 -12.00 9.12 10.37
C ALA A 165 -11.77 7.66 10.81
N CYS A 166 -10.56 7.11 10.69
CA CYS A 166 -10.26 5.74 11.12
C CYS A 166 -10.06 5.56 12.63
N GLY A 167 -9.80 6.64 13.39
CA GLY A 167 -9.59 6.55 14.84
C GLY A 167 -10.88 6.39 15.68
N TRP A 168 -12.06 6.65 15.09
CA TRP A 168 -13.34 6.65 15.81
C TRP A 168 -14.17 5.37 15.66
N LEU A 169 -13.71 4.38 14.89
CA LEU A 169 -14.44 3.13 14.64
C LEU A 169 -13.83 1.87 15.32
N CYS A 170 -12.84 2.04 16.20
CA CYS A 170 -12.23 0.94 16.94
C CYS A 170 -12.41 0.99 18.46
N LEU A 171 -13.24 1.89 18.99
CA LEU A 171 -13.70 1.88 20.38
C LEU A 171 -15.21 2.17 20.40
N GLY A 172 -15.99 1.10 20.29
CA GLY A 172 -17.45 1.09 20.36
C GLY A 172 -17.94 -0.35 20.33
#